data_AF-A0A7W0SBM9-F1
#
_entry.id   AF-A0A7W0SBM9-F1
#
_cell.length_a   1.000
_cell.length_b   1.000
_cell.length_c   1.000
_cell.angle_alpha   90.00
_cell.angle_beta   90.00
_cell.angle_gamma   90.00
#
_symmetry.space_group_name_H-M   'P 1'
#
loop_
_entity.id
_entity.type
_entity.pdbx_description
1 polymer ?
#
loop_
_entity_poly.entity_id
_entity_poly.type
_entity_poly.pdbx_seq_one_letter_code
_entity_poly.pdbx_strand_id
1 'polypeptide(L)'
;MRHTQVDTTDTETLTLVERYLREFDLMEQPLWLTTDRSTFECWLGRRVRASCGGAYVFLHENQRHAVLINLKRIDRTRPNALEIVVVEELIHMLDRVKGDFRRHAHHGHDRIARRVAAVTGVSSEDIRSCLIPVRRRLPR
;
A
#
# COMPACT_ATOMS: atom_id res chain seq x y z
N MET A 1 -2.19 14.90 -20.13
CA MET A 1 -2.93 15.39 -18.94
C MET A 1 -2.61 14.46 -17.77
N ARG A 2 -1.80 14.95 -16.82
CA ARG A 2 -1.39 14.20 -15.62
C ARG A 2 -2.54 14.26 -14.62
N HIS A 3 -3.19 13.13 -14.39
CA HIS A 3 -4.34 13.05 -13.49
C HIS A 3 -3.96 12.18 -12.30
N THR A 4 -2.99 12.63 -11.51
CA THR A 4 -2.81 12.07 -10.16
C THR A 4 -3.92 12.64 -9.29
N GLN A 5 -4.77 11.78 -8.74
CA GLN A 5 -5.83 12.19 -7.82
C GLN A 5 -5.42 11.76 -6.42
N VAL A 6 -5.41 12.72 -5.50
CA VAL A 6 -4.99 12.48 -4.12
C VAL A 6 -6.12 12.90 -3.19
N ASP A 7 -6.68 11.92 -2.49
CA ASP A 7 -7.76 12.05 -1.51
C ASP A 7 -7.21 11.75 -0.11
N THR A 8 -6.28 12.58 0.34
CA THR A 8 -5.77 12.56 1.71
C THR A 8 -5.14 13.90 2.07
N THR A 9 -5.23 14.27 3.35
CA THR A 9 -4.56 15.45 3.92
C THR A 9 -3.42 15.06 4.88
N ASP A 10 -3.14 13.76 5.06
CA ASP A 10 -2.05 13.29 5.92
C ASP A 10 -0.70 13.56 5.24
N THR A 11 0.00 14.59 5.71
CA THR A 11 1.23 15.11 5.11
C THR A 11 2.39 14.11 5.16
N GLU A 12 2.44 13.27 6.20
CA GLU A 12 3.44 12.21 6.34
C GLU A 12 3.27 11.16 5.22
N THR A 13 2.03 10.71 4.99
CA THR A 13 1.69 9.79 3.88
C THR A 13 2.07 10.40 2.54
N LEU A 14 1.73 11.67 2.29
CA LEU A 14 2.05 12.35 1.05
C LEU A 14 3.56 12.43 0.80
N THR A 15 4.32 12.78 1.84
CA THR A 15 5.78 12.90 1.79
C THR A 15 6.43 11.57 1.45
N LEU A 16 6.00 10.49 2.13
CA LEU A 16 6.52 9.14 1.90
C LEU A 16 6.16 8.65 0.49
N VAL A 17 4.90 8.84 0.06
CA VAL A 17 4.48 8.41 -1.28
C VAL A 17 5.27 9.15 -2.35
N GLU A 18 5.41 10.48 -2.26
CA GLU A 18 6.19 11.24 -3.24
C GLU A 18 7.66 10.78 -3.30
N ARG A 19 8.29 10.59 -2.14
CA ARG A 19 9.67 10.08 -2.06
C ARG A 19 9.82 8.76 -2.81
N TYR A 20 8.97 7.77 -2.51
CA TYR A 20 9.10 6.44 -3.10
C TYR A 20 8.58 6.34 -4.53
N LEU A 21 7.64 7.19 -4.94
CA LEU A 21 7.31 7.33 -6.36
C LEU A 21 8.50 7.83 -7.17
N ARG A 22 9.29 8.77 -6.63
CA ARG A 22 10.53 9.23 -7.26
C ARG A 22 11.60 8.14 -7.25
N GLU A 23 11.81 7.46 -6.12
CA GLU A 23 12.81 6.40 -5.99
C GLU A 23 12.54 5.20 -6.91
N PHE A 24 11.25 4.86 -7.11
CA PHE A 24 10.85 3.73 -7.96
C PHE A 24 10.61 4.11 -9.43
N ASP A 25 10.85 5.36 -9.81
CA ASP A 25 10.59 5.89 -11.16
C ASP A 25 9.12 5.70 -11.60
N LEU A 26 8.20 6.03 -10.70
CA LEU A 26 6.75 5.90 -10.86
C LEU A 26 6.03 7.25 -10.98
N MET A 27 6.75 8.37 -10.95
CA MET A 27 6.17 9.72 -10.94
C MET A 27 5.30 10.04 -12.16
N GLU A 28 5.54 9.38 -13.29
CA GLU A 28 4.78 9.59 -14.52
C GLU A 28 3.53 8.70 -14.63
N GLN A 29 3.37 7.75 -13.71
CA GLN A 29 2.26 6.81 -13.73
C GLN A 29 0.97 7.46 -13.19
N PRO A 30 -0.18 7.25 -13.82
CA PRO A 30 -1.44 7.81 -13.35
C PRO A 30 -1.89 7.10 -12.06
N LEU A 31 -1.85 7.83 -10.94
CA LEU A 31 -2.12 7.30 -9.60
C LEU A 31 -3.34 7.97 -8.95
N TRP A 32 -4.20 7.16 -8.37
CA TRP A 32 -5.21 7.54 -7.40
C TRP A 32 -4.77 7.08 -6.01
N LEU A 33 -4.59 8.01 -5.08
CA LEU A 33 -4.15 7.75 -3.72
C LEU A 33 -5.23 8.20 -2.73
N THR A 34 -5.60 7.37 -1.78
CA THR A 34 -6.46 7.77 -0.65
C THR A 34 -6.01 7.12 0.65
N THR A 35 -6.33 7.77 1.77
CA THR A 35 -6.25 7.17 3.10
C THR A 35 -7.62 6.73 3.64
N ASP A 36 -8.70 7.01 2.90
CA ASP A 36 -10.06 6.62 3.25
C ASP A 36 -10.48 5.34 2.53
N ARG A 37 -10.80 4.31 3.31
CA ARG A 37 -11.21 3.01 2.78
C ARG A 37 -12.52 3.10 1.98
N SER A 38 -13.45 3.97 2.36
CA SER A 38 -14.73 4.11 1.65
C SER A 38 -14.52 4.73 0.27
N THR A 39 -13.66 5.76 0.16
CA THR A 39 -13.23 6.31 -1.13
C THR A 39 -12.63 5.22 -2.02
N PHE A 40 -11.71 4.42 -1.48
CA PHE A 40 -11.08 3.34 -2.24
C PHE A 40 -12.09 2.27 -2.69
N GLU A 41 -13.04 1.90 -1.83
CA GLU A 41 -14.12 0.96 -2.16
C GLU A 41 -15.04 1.50 -3.27
N CYS A 42 -15.28 2.81 -3.30
CA CYS A 42 -16.01 3.46 -4.39
C CYS A 42 -15.26 3.34 -5.72
N TRP A 43 -13.93 3.52 -5.74
CA TRP A 43 -13.13 3.30 -6.95
C TRP A 43 -13.13 1.84 -7.41
N LEU A 44 -13.10 0.91 -6.46
CA LEU A 44 -13.03 -0.52 -6.74
C LEU A 44 -14.40 -1.13 -7.11
N GLY A 45 -15.51 -0.49 -6.77
CA GLY A 45 -16.87 -1.01 -6.95
C GLY A 45 -17.20 -2.20 -6.04
N ARG A 46 -16.38 -2.50 -5.02
CA ARG A 46 -16.60 -3.58 -4.06
C ARG A 46 -15.89 -3.29 -2.73
N ARG A 47 -16.30 -4.03 -1.69
CA ARG A 47 -15.73 -3.92 -0.34
C ARG A 47 -14.31 -4.48 -0.28
N VAL A 48 -13.47 -3.84 0.53
CA VAL A 48 -12.14 -4.32 0.92
C VAL A 48 -12.20 -4.85 2.36
N ARG A 49 -11.38 -5.86 2.67
CA ARG A 49 -11.32 -6.43 4.01
C ARG A 49 -10.96 -5.35 5.03
N ALA A 50 -11.73 -5.23 6.11
CA ALA A 50 -11.46 -4.25 7.17
C ALA A 50 -10.09 -4.43 7.86
N SER A 51 -9.47 -5.60 7.69
CA SER A 51 -8.14 -5.90 8.23
C SER A 51 -6.97 -5.34 7.43
N CYS A 52 -7.17 -4.79 6.23
CA CYS A 52 -6.09 -4.32 5.36
C CYS A 52 -5.36 -3.09 5.95
N GLY A 53 -4.03 -3.12 5.94
CA GLY A 53 -3.17 -1.97 6.25
C GLY A 53 -2.98 -1.03 5.06
N GLY A 54 -2.85 -1.61 3.88
CA GLY A 54 -2.90 -0.93 2.59
C GLY A 54 -3.58 -1.82 1.55
N ALA A 55 -3.79 -1.27 0.36
CA ALA A 55 -4.16 -2.05 -0.81
C ALA A 55 -3.77 -1.35 -2.11
N TYR A 56 -3.26 -2.14 -3.05
CA TYR A 56 -2.99 -1.73 -4.42
C TYR A 56 -3.89 -2.47 -5.41
N VAL A 57 -4.35 -1.75 -6.45
CA VAL A 57 -5.03 -2.33 -7.61
C VAL A 57 -4.74 -1.51 -8.87
N PHE A 58 -4.71 -2.18 -10.02
CA PHE A 58 -4.76 -1.50 -11.31
C PHE A 58 -6.20 -1.49 -11.84
N LEU A 59 -6.77 -0.30 -12.02
CA LEU A 59 -8.09 -0.06 -12.57
C LEU A 59 -8.00 -0.04 -14.10
N HIS A 60 -8.34 -1.18 -14.72
CA HIS A 60 -8.24 -1.37 -16.16
C HIS A 60 -9.14 -0.41 -16.96
N GLU A 61 -10.36 -0.14 -16.49
CA GLU A 61 -11.32 0.73 -17.19
C GLU A 61 -10.81 2.16 -17.32
N ASN A 62 -10.09 2.65 -16.29
CA ASN A 62 -9.56 4.00 -16.27
C ASN A 62 -8.09 4.08 -16.71
N GLN A 63 -7.41 2.94 -16.86
CA GLN A 63 -5.96 2.82 -17.05
C GLN A 63 -5.17 3.52 -15.94
N ARG A 64 -5.49 3.22 -14.67
CA ARG A 64 -4.91 3.91 -13.50
C ARG A 64 -4.49 2.95 -12.40
N HIS A 65 -3.48 3.36 -11.66
CA HIS A 65 -3.11 2.74 -10.39
C HIS A 65 -3.98 3.34 -9.29
N ALA A 66 -4.48 2.50 -8.38
CA ALA A 66 -5.18 2.96 -7.18
C ALA A 66 -4.50 2.36 -5.95
N VAL A 67 -4.19 3.21 -4.99
CA VAL A 67 -3.53 2.87 -3.72
C VAL A 67 -4.36 3.37 -2.55
N LEU A 68 -4.58 2.50 -1.59
CA LEU A 68 -5.12 2.79 -0.26
C LEU A 68 -3.99 2.67 0.76
N ILE A 69 -3.81 3.71 1.57
CA ILE A 69 -3.00 3.66 2.80
C ILE A 69 -3.95 3.78 3.99
N ASN A 70 -4.37 2.66 4.58
CA ASN A 70 -5.44 2.63 5.58
C ASN A 70 -4.89 2.99 6.97
N LEU A 71 -4.77 4.29 7.24
CA LEU A 71 -4.20 4.83 8.48
C LEU A 71 -4.84 4.26 9.75
N LYS A 72 -6.14 3.89 9.72
CA LYS A 72 -6.86 3.30 10.86
C LYS A 72 -6.37 1.90 11.25
N ARG A 73 -5.54 1.28 10.42
CA ARG A 73 -5.03 -0.09 10.59
C ARG A 73 -3.52 -0.16 10.78
N ILE A 74 -2.82 0.96 10.56
CA ILE A 74 -1.37 1.08 10.76
C ILE A 74 -1.11 1.46 12.22
N ASP A 75 -0.20 0.73 12.88
CA ASP A 75 0.22 1.04 14.26
C ASP A 75 1.22 2.20 14.25
N ARG A 76 0.72 3.44 14.21
CA ARG A 76 1.55 4.66 14.20
C ARG A 76 2.34 4.89 15.50
N THR A 77 2.18 4.05 16.52
CA THR A 77 3.04 4.09 17.72
C THR A 77 4.38 3.40 17.48
N ARG A 78 4.47 2.56 16.44
CA ARG A 78 5.71 1.92 16.01
C ARG A 78 6.46 2.81 15.02
N PRO A 79 7.80 2.88 15.14
CA PRO A 79 8.61 3.57 14.14
C PRO A 79 8.42 2.92 12.76
N ASN A 80 8.39 3.74 11.72
CA ASN A 80 8.38 3.32 10.31
C ASN A 80 7.14 2.51 9.85
N ALA A 81 6.13 2.32 10.70
CA ALA A 81 4.96 1.51 10.35
C ALA A 81 4.21 2.05 9.13
N LEU A 82 4.09 3.39 9.02
CA LEU A 82 3.51 4.04 7.84
C LEU A 82 4.38 3.85 6.60
N GLU A 83 5.69 4.07 6.73
CA GLU A 83 6.65 3.92 5.64
C GLU A 83 6.65 2.48 5.08
N ILE A 84 6.61 1.47 5.95
CA ILE A 84 6.50 0.06 5.57
C ILE A 84 5.31 -0.17 4.64
N VAL A 85 4.12 0.29 5.04
CA VAL A 85 2.90 0.08 4.24
C VAL A 85 2.94 0.87 2.94
N VAL A 86 3.42 2.12 2.96
CA VAL A 86 3.61 2.91 1.74
C VAL A 86 4.52 2.19 0.74
N VAL A 87 5.68 1.71 1.20
CA VAL A 87 6.64 1.00 0.35
C VAL A 87 6.07 -0.31 -0.18
N GLU A 88 5.37 -1.08 0.66
CA GLU A 88 4.71 -2.32 0.24
C GLU A 88 3.74 -2.09 -0.92
N GLU A 89 2.84 -1.11 -0.81
CA GLU A 89 1.85 -0.85 -1.86
C GLU A 89 2.48 -0.28 -3.14
N LEU A 90 3.53 0.54 -3.01
CA LEU A 90 4.26 1.07 -4.17
C LEU A 90 5.12 0.01 -4.86
N ILE A 91 5.61 -1.01 -4.12
CA ILE A 91 6.24 -2.18 -4.73
C ILE A 91 5.23 -2.95 -5.59
N HIS A 92 3.99 -3.11 -5.14
CA HIS A 92 2.95 -3.75 -5.96
C HIS A 92 2.66 -2.95 -7.24
N MET A 93 2.65 -1.62 -7.15
CA MET A 93 2.56 -0.75 -8.33
C MET A 93 3.77 -0.91 -9.26
N LEU A 94 4.99 -0.93 -8.72
CA LEU A 94 6.22 -1.14 -9.47
C LEU A 94 6.21 -2.46 -10.23
N ASP A 95 5.78 -3.54 -9.58
CA ASP A 95 5.70 -4.87 -10.19
C ASP A 95 4.71 -4.88 -11.35
N ARG A 96 3.58 -4.16 -11.24
CA ARG A 96 2.64 -3.98 -12.35
C ARG A 96 3.28 -3.24 -13.53
N VAL A 97 3.95 -2.12 -13.27
CA VAL A 97 4.57 -1.29 -14.33
C VAL A 97 5.66 -2.05 -15.06
N LYS A 98 6.44 -2.85 -14.32
CA LYS A 98 7.51 -3.70 -14.89
C LYS A 98 7.01 -5.01 -15.50
N GLY A 99 5.70 -5.29 -15.46
CA GLY A 99 5.13 -6.52 -15.98
C GLY A 99 5.43 -7.78 -15.15
N ASP A 100 5.91 -7.65 -13.91
CA ASP A 100 6.11 -8.76 -12.96
C ASP A 100 4.78 -9.11 -12.26
N PHE A 101 3.80 -9.62 -13.02
CA PHE A 101 2.44 -9.90 -12.54
C PHE A 101 2.32 -11.18 -11.69
N ARG A 102 3.41 -11.70 -11.12
CA ARG A 102 3.40 -13.01 -10.44
C ARG A 102 2.41 -13.00 -9.28
N ARG A 103 1.46 -13.94 -9.30
CA ARG A 103 0.48 -14.14 -8.23
C ARG A 103 1.21 -14.45 -6.92
N HIS A 104 1.21 -13.51 -5.97
CA HIS A 104 1.80 -13.65 -4.62
C HIS A 104 1.08 -14.70 -3.73
N ALA A 105 0.27 -15.60 -4.32
CA ALA A 105 -0.59 -16.51 -3.59
C ALA A 105 0.17 -17.73 -3.02
N HIS A 106 1.16 -18.27 -3.73
CA HIS A 106 1.93 -19.42 -3.26
C HIS A 106 3.33 -19.40 -3.86
N HIS A 107 4.35 -19.12 -3.02
CA HIS A 107 5.79 -19.45 -3.10
C HIS A 107 6.66 -18.29 -2.54
N GLY A 108 7.14 -18.47 -1.30
CA GLY A 108 8.35 -17.81 -0.79
C GLY A 108 8.24 -16.89 0.43
N HIS A 109 7.13 -16.91 1.19
CA HIS A 109 6.91 -16.33 2.53
C HIS A 109 7.36 -14.89 2.90
N ASP A 110 8.10 -14.14 2.07
CA ASP A 110 8.49 -12.75 2.38
C ASP A 110 9.16 -12.02 1.18
N ARG A 111 8.89 -12.31 -0.11
CA ARG A 111 9.59 -11.56 -1.20
C ARG A 111 9.32 -10.06 -1.14
N ILE A 112 8.06 -9.66 -0.91
CA ILE A 112 7.68 -8.26 -0.76
C ILE A 112 8.29 -7.71 0.52
N ALA A 113 8.13 -8.38 1.66
CA ALA A 113 8.75 -7.94 2.92
C ALA A 113 10.29 -7.85 2.86
N ARG A 114 10.98 -8.75 2.15
CA ARG A 114 12.43 -8.65 1.91
C ARG A 114 12.78 -7.42 1.08
N ARG A 115 11.95 -7.07 0.09
CA ARG A 115 12.14 -5.85 -0.70
C ARG A 115 11.81 -4.61 0.12
N VAL A 116 10.75 -4.63 0.91
CA VAL A 116 10.42 -3.58 1.88
C VAL A 116 11.61 -3.38 2.81
N ALA A 117 12.10 -4.43 3.47
CA ALA A 117 13.27 -4.39 4.34
C ALA A 117 14.53 -3.87 3.62
N ALA A 118 14.77 -4.28 2.37
CA ALA A 118 15.90 -3.80 1.59
C ALA A 118 15.80 -2.31 1.23
N VAL A 119 14.58 -1.78 1.05
CA VAL A 119 14.33 -0.37 0.71
C VAL A 119 14.34 0.50 1.97
N THR A 120 13.66 0.08 3.03
CA THR A 120 13.46 0.89 4.25
C THR A 120 14.51 0.64 5.33
N GLY A 121 15.28 -0.43 5.23
CA GLY A 121 16.25 -0.85 6.24
C GLY A 121 15.65 -1.46 7.51
N VAL A 122 14.33 -1.71 7.54
CA VAL A 122 13.64 -2.26 8.71
C VAL A 122 13.74 -3.79 8.79
N SER A 123 13.50 -4.34 9.97
CA SER A 123 13.52 -5.79 10.16
C SER A 123 12.23 -6.47 9.67
N SER A 124 12.28 -7.77 9.41
CA SER A 124 11.07 -8.55 9.11
C SER A 124 10.07 -8.57 10.27
N GLU A 125 10.52 -8.35 11.51
CA GLU A 125 9.65 -8.25 12.68
C GLU A 125 8.84 -6.94 12.67
N ASP A 126 9.47 -5.84 12.28
CA ASP A 126 8.79 -4.54 12.12
C ASP A 126 7.70 -4.64 11.06
N ILE A 127 7.99 -5.29 9.93
CA ILE A 127 7.03 -5.51 8.86
C ILE A 127 5.84 -6.35 9.34
N ARG A 128 6.08 -7.42 10.10
CA ARG A 128 5.00 -8.28 10.62
C ARG A 128 4.16 -7.60 11.70
N SER A 129 4.71 -6.59 12.37
CA SER A 129 4.06 -5.92 13.51
C SER A 129 3.58 -4.49 13.22
N CYS A 130 3.73 -4.00 11.98
CA CYS A 130 3.34 -2.63 11.60
C CYS A 130 1.83 -2.36 11.59
N LEU A 131 0.99 -3.40 11.68
CA LEU A 131 -0.47 -3.29 11.67
C LEU A 131 -1.08 -3.56 13.04
N ILE A 132 -2.12 -2.80 13.37
CA ILE A 132 -2.94 -3.01 14.57
C ILE A 132 -3.55 -4.43 14.47
N PRO A 133 -3.38 -5.32 15.47
CA PRO A 133 -3.94 -6.66 15.41
C PRO A 133 -5.46 -6.67 15.16
N VAL A 134 -5.94 -7.60 14.33
CA VAL A 134 -7.38 -7.80 14.16
C VAL A 134 -7.90 -8.49 15.41
N ARG A 135 -8.85 -7.85 16.12
CA ARG A 135 -9.55 -8.49 17.23
C ARG A 135 -10.37 -9.66 16.69
N ARG A 136 -9.86 -10.87 16.81
CA ARG A 136 -10.60 -12.10 16.47
C ARG A 136 -11.77 -12.20 17.46
N ARG A 137 -12.99 -12.34 16.95
CA ARG A 137 -14.11 -12.75 17.82
C ARG A 137 -13.79 -14.15 18.32
N LEU A 138 -13.81 -14.33 19.64
CA LEU A 138 -13.68 -15.67 20.24
C LEU A 138 -14.86 -16.53 19.72
N PRO A 139 -14.61 -17.80 19.37
CA PRO A 139 -15.71 -18.72 19.12
C PRO A 139 -16.59 -18.79 20.38
N ARG A 140 -17.91 -18.81 20.18
CA ARG A 140 -18.87 -19.03 21.26
C ARG A 140 -18.77 -20.45 21.78
#